data_AF-A0A0A9WC57-F1
#
_entry.id   AF-A0A0A9WC57-F1
#
_cell.length_a   1.000
_cell.length_b   1.000
_cell.length_c   1.000
_cell.angle_alpha   90.00
_cell.angle_beta   90.00
_cell.angle_gamma   90.00
#
_symmetry.space_group_name_H-M   'P 1'
#
loop_
_entity.id
_entity.type
_entity.pdbx_description
1 polymer ?
#
loop_
_entity_poly.entity_id
_entity_poly.type
_entity_poly.pdbx_seq_one_letter_code
_entity_poly.pdbx_strand_id
1 'polypeptide(L)'
;MPVSVYFKSPLTDLFGPMINCQMGTKCNNMEMRAMNCMEAYGEELGQKKCKDLLEDLYECITKTSQMQRVFEMRSERLRQIRRGLRSEPYADGPEKDSIYSYQMPEHIQ
;
A
#
# COMPACT_ATOMS: atom_id res chain seq x y z
N MET A 1 6.43 -1.92 -13.15
CA MET A 1 6.22 -3.29 -12.61
C MET A 1 6.19 -4.25 -13.78
N PRO A 2 6.72 -5.49 -13.69
CA PRO A 2 6.84 -6.34 -14.86
C PRO A 2 5.47 -6.95 -15.18
N VAL A 3 4.67 -6.22 -15.96
CA VAL A 3 3.33 -6.66 -16.43
C VAL A 3 3.45 -7.56 -17.67
N SER A 4 4.66 -7.97 -18.06
CA SER A 4 4.89 -8.86 -19.18
C SER A 4 6.01 -9.85 -18.86
N VAL A 5 5.61 -11.10 -18.60
CA VAL A 5 6.53 -12.23 -18.58
C VAL A 5 6.86 -12.57 -20.02
N TYR A 6 7.76 -11.80 -20.62
CA TYR A 6 8.24 -11.99 -21.99
C TYR A 6 8.99 -13.32 -22.16
N PHE A 7 9.49 -13.91 -21.08
CA PHE A 7 10.25 -15.16 -21.09
C PHE A 7 9.59 -16.20 -20.17
N LYS A 8 8.92 -17.19 -20.77
CA LYS A 8 8.33 -18.32 -20.05
C LYS A 8 9.36 -19.46 -19.93
N SER A 9 9.68 -19.84 -18.70
CA SER A 9 10.56 -20.96 -18.35
C SER A 9 10.04 -21.67 -17.09
N PRO A 10 10.44 -22.93 -16.84
CA PRO A 10 10.08 -23.64 -15.62
C PRO A 10 10.52 -22.90 -14.34
N LEU A 11 11.63 -22.16 -14.42
CA LEU A 11 12.13 -21.33 -13.31
C LEU A 11 11.23 -20.13 -13.06
N THR A 12 10.85 -19.39 -14.11
CA THR A 12 9.94 -18.24 -13.96
C THR A 12 8.54 -18.65 -13.52
N ASP A 13 8.10 -19.88 -13.85
CA ASP A 13 6.81 -20.41 -13.40
C ASP A 13 6.84 -20.79 -11.90
N LEU A 14 7.95 -21.34 -11.43
CA LEU A 14 8.13 -21.69 -10.01
C LEU A 14 8.37 -20.48 -9.10
N PHE A 15 9.13 -19.48 -9.56
CA PHE A 15 9.50 -18.30 -8.77
C PHE A 15 8.63 -17.06 -9.05
N GLY A 16 7.78 -17.08 -10.07
CA GLY A 16 6.87 -15.98 -10.41
C GLY A 16 5.98 -15.53 -9.24
N PRO A 17 5.40 -16.44 -8.44
CA PRO A 17 4.58 -16.09 -7.28
C PRO A 17 5.31 -15.39 -6.12
N MET A 18 6.65 -15.35 -6.12
CA MET A 18 7.39 -14.60 -5.08
C MET A 18 7.45 -13.10 -5.37
N ILE A 19 7.27 -12.72 -6.64
CA ILE A 19 7.39 -11.33 -7.10
C ILE A 19 6.01 -10.66 -7.16
N ASN A 20 4.94 -11.46 -7.23
CA ASN A 20 3.57 -10.96 -7.23
C ASN A 20 3.03 -10.76 -5.81
N CYS A 21 2.03 -9.90 -5.68
CA CYS A 21 1.33 -9.62 -4.41
C CYS A 21 0.10 -10.53 -4.20
N GLN A 22 -0.10 -11.52 -5.07
CA GLN A 22 -1.29 -12.38 -5.15
C GLN A 22 -1.45 -13.32 -3.95
N MET A 23 -0.35 -13.79 -3.36
CA MET A 23 -0.35 -14.75 -2.24
C MET A 23 -0.55 -14.07 -0.86
N GLY A 24 -1.58 -13.23 -0.73
CA GLY A 24 -2.09 -12.79 0.59
C GLY A 24 -1.50 -11.48 1.15
N THR A 25 -0.93 -10.62 0.31
CA THR A 25 -0.48 -9.30 0.78
C THR A 25 -1.63 -8.29 0.84
N LYS A 26 -1.52 -7.28 1.72
CA LYS A 26 -2.47 -6.14 1.79
C LYS A 26 -2.65 -5.40 0.45
N CYS A 27 -1.72 -5.58 -0.49
CA CYS A 27 -1.69 -4.90 -1.79
C CYS A 27 -2.34 -5.70 -2.92
N ASN A 28 -2.81 -6.94 -2.68
CA ASN A 28 -3.41 -7.81 -3.71
C ASN A 28 -4.55 -7.12 -4.49
N ASN A 29 -5.47 -6.47 -3.79
CA ASN A 29 -6.59 -5.76 -4.45
C ASN A 29 -6.14 -4.63 -5.37
N MET A 30 -5.05 -3.93 -5.03
CA MET A 30 -4.47 -2.87 -5.86
C MET A 30 -3.75 -3.48 -7.07
N GLU A 31 -3.05 -4.60 -6.87
CA GLU A 31 -2.41 -5.36 -7.95
C GLU A 31 -3.45 -5.82 -8.97
N MET A 32 -4.55 -6.43 -8.53
CA MET A 32 -5.61 -6.89 -9.42
C MET A 32 -6.24 -5.74 -10.23
N ARG A 33 -6.44 -4.57 -9.63
CA ARG A 33 -6.96 -3.39 -10.34
C ARG A 33 -5.98 -2.87 -11.39
N ALA A 34 -4.70 -2.78 -11.04
CA ALA A 34 -3.65 -2.35 -11.96
C ALA A 34 -3.51 -3.34 -13.13
N MET A 35 -3.56 -4.65 -12.86
CA MET A 35 -3.50 -5.69 -13.88
C MET A 35 -4.70 -5.65 -14.83
N ASN A 36 -5.92 -5.53 -14.31
CA ASN A 36 -7.13 -5.42 -15.15
C ASN A 36 -7.08 -4.20 -16.08
N CYS A 37 -6.53 -3.07 -15.60
CA CYS A 37 -6.35 -1.89 -16.45
C CYS A 37 -5.31 -2.13 -17.55
N MET A 38 -4.17 -2.73 -17.20
CA MET A 38 -3.11 -3.04 -18.16
C MET A 38 -3.55 -4.06 -19.21
N GLU A 39 -4.37 -5.05 -18.82
CA GLU A 39 -4.96 -6.02 -19.73
C GLU A 39 -5.94 -5.34 -20.72
N ALA A 40 -6.74 -4.38 -20.25
CA ALA A 40 -7.69 -3.66 -21.09
C ALA A 40 -7.02 -2.75 -22.14
N TYR A 41 -5.91 -2.09 -21.80
CA TYR A 41 -5.25 -1.10 -22.68
C TYR A 41 -3.99 -1.64 -23.40
N GLY A 42 -3.41 -2.75 -22.96
CA GLY A 42 -2.12 -3.25 -23.43
C GLY A 42 -0.93 -2.43 -22.91
N GLU A 43 0.30 -2.86 -23.23
CA GLU A 43 1.52 -2.30 -22.63
C GLU A 43 1.77 -0.82 -22.98
N GLU A 44 1.64 -0.44 -24.25
CA GLU A 44 1.98 0.91 -24.72
C GLU A 44 1.05 1.99 -24.16
N LEU A 45 -0.26 1.73 -24.17
CA LEU A 45 -1.28 2.66 -23.68
C LEU A 45 -1.48 2.54 -22.17
N GLY A 46 -1.31 1.34 -21.62
CA GLY A 46 -1.47 1.03 -20.20
C GLY A 46 -0.53 1.84 -19.31
N GLN A 47 0.73 2.06 -19.72
CA GLN A 47 1.66 2.88 -18.94
C GLN A 47 1.16 4.32 -18.72
N LYS A 48 0.42 4.88 -19.69
CA LYS A 48 -0.13 6.24 -19.59
C LYS A 48 -1.50 6.26 -18.92
N LYS A 49 -2.36 5.30 -19.25
CA LYS A 49 -3.76 5.25 -18.80
C LYS A 49 -3.93 4.66 -17.40
N CYS A 50 -3.09 3.71 -17.03
CA CYS A 50 -3.12 3.01 -15.74
C CYS A 50 -2.09 3.55 -14.75
N LYS A 51 -1.53 4.74 -15.02
CA LYS A 51 -0.45 5.34 -14.24
C LYS A 51 -0.80 5.43 -12.75
N ASP A 52 -1.98 5.98 -12.43
CA ASP A 52 -2.41 6.17 -11.04
C ASP A 52 -2.52 4.84 -10.29
N LEU A 53 -3.07 3.79 -10.92
CA LEU A 53 -3.18 2.45 -10.33
C LEU A 53 -1.81 1.79 -10.10
N LEU A 54 -0.86 2.03 -11.01
CA LEU A 54 0.51 1.53 -10.88
C LEU A 54 1.28 2.29 -9.79
N GLU A 55 1.06 3.60 -9.66
CA GLU A 55 1.66 4.42 -8.61
C GLU A 55 1.11 4.05 -7.22
N ASP A 56 -0.20 3.80 -7.10
CA ASP A 56 -0.83 3.32 -5.86
C ASP A 56 -0.28 1.95 -5.45
N LEU A 57 -0.12 1.04 -6.40
CA LEU A 57 0.47 -0.27 -6.14
C LEU A 57 1.94 -0.16 -5.72
N TYR A 58 2.70 0.73 -6.38
CA TYR A 58 4.09 1.00 -6.02
C TYR A 58 4.21 1.62 -4.62
N GLU A 59 3.33 2.56 -4.27
CA GLU A 59 3.22 3.11 -2.92
C GLU A 59 2.90 2.00 -1.93
N CYS A 60 1.95 1.11 -2.26
CA CYS A 60 1.54 0.06 -1.35
C CYS A 60 2.68 -0.90 -1.01
N ILE A 61 3.52 -1.22 -1.99
CA ILE A 61 4.68 -2.11 -1.84
C ILE A 61 5.83 -1.41 -1.09
N THR A 62 6.12 -0.15 -1.43
CA THR A 62 7.33 0.55 -0.94
C THR A 62 7.10 1.38 0.31
N LYS A 63 5.85 1.77 0.59
CA LYS A 63 5.42 2.62 1.71
C LYS A 63 6.14 3.97 1.80
N THR A 64 6.70 4.45 0.69
CA THR A 64 7.51 5.67 0.64
C THR A 64 6.74 6.90 1.11
N SER A 65 5.61 7.19 0.47
CA SER A 65 4.74 8.33 0.79
C SER A 65 4.15 8.23 2.20
N GLN A 66 3.66 7.05 2.59
CA GLN A 66 3.17 6.81 3.95
C GLN A 66 4.24 7.11 5.00
N MET A 67 5.48 6.68 4.79
CA MET A 67 6.58 6.88 5.74
C MET A 67 7.01 8.34 5.83
N GLN A 68 7.06 9.06 4.70
CA GLN A 68 7.34 10.50 4.68
C GLN A 68 6.30 11.26 5.51
N ARG A 69 5.02 10.96 5.30
CA ARG A 69 3.94 11.56 6.09
C ARG A 69 4.09 11.29 7.59
N VAL A 70 4.42 10.05 7.97
CA VAL A 70 4.65 9.70 9.40
C VAL A 70 5.84 10.48 9.98
N PHE A 71 6.90 10.65 9.20
CA PHE A 71 8.08 11.42 9.61
C PHE A 71 7.75 12.90 9.85
N GLU A 72 7.02 13.53 8.94
CA GLU A 72 6.58 14.92 9.06
C GLU A 72 5.62 15.12 10.24
N MET A 73 4.65 14.23 10.44
CA MET A 73 3.77 14.29 11.61
C MET A 73 4.56 14.16 12.91
N ARG A 74 5.60 13.32 12.94
CA ARG A 74 6.49 13.16 14.10
C ARG A 74 7.35 14.39 14.34
N SER A 75 7.89 15.01 13.29
CA SER A 75 8.76 16.20 13.42
C SER A 75 7.98 17.39 13.98
N GLU A 76 6.76 17.65 13.48
CA GLU A 76 5.89 18.72 14.00
C GLU A 76 5.47 18.47 15.44
N ARG A 77 5.15 17.21 15.79
CA ARG A 77 4.84 16.83 17.17
C ARG A 77 6.00 17.13 18.13
N LEU A 78 7.23 16.75 17.76
CA LEU A 78 8.43 17.04 18.55
C LEU A 78 8.69 18.55 18.67
N ARG A 79 8.43 19.31 17.61
CA ARG A 79 8.49 20.78 17.62
C ARG A 79 7.50 21.38 18.61
N GLN A 80 6.27 20.89 18.68
CA GLN A 80 5.25 21.36 19.63
C GLN A 80 5.63 21.06 21.09
N ILE A 81 6.18 19.87 21.37
CA ILE A 81 6.67 19.50 22.71
C ILE A 81 7.83 20.39 23.15
N ARG A 82 8.80 20.63 22.26
CA ARG A 82 9.94 21.51 22.55
C ARG A 82 9.51 22.95 22.87
N ARG A 83 8.41 23.41 22.27
CA ARG A 83 7.81 24.73 22.53
C ARG A 83 6.91 24.76 23.76
N GLY A 84 6.68 23.63 24.43
CA GLY A 84 5.76 23.52 25.56
C GLY A 84 4.27 23.66 25.19
N LEU A 85 3.92 23.63 23.90
CA LEU A 85 2.53 23.70 23.41
C LEU A 85 1.76 22.40 23.68
N ARG A 86 2.50 21.31 23.92
CA ARG A 86 1.96 19.98 24.14
C ARG A 86 2.76 19.29 25.25
N SER A 87 2.07 18.76 26.25
CA SER A 87 2.68 18.04 27.38
C SER A 87 3.15 16.64 27.00
N GLU A 88 2.33 15.91 26.25
CA GLU A 88 2.57 14.50 25.96
C GLU A 88 2.83 14.21 24.47
N PRO A 89 3.77 13.30 24.15
CA PRO A 89 4.12 12.99 22.77
C PRO A 89 3.00 12.25 22.03
N TYR A 90 2.33 11.29 22.64
CA TYR A 90 1.27 10.52 21.99
C TYR A 90 -0.03 10.62 22.78
N ALA A 91 -1.16 10.30 22.15
CA ALA A 91 -2.38 10.08 22.90
C ALA A 91 -2.28 8.74 23.62
N ASP A 92 -2.98 8.60 24.74
CA ASP A 92 -3.10 7.32 25.41
C ASP A 92 -3.62 6.26 24.44
N GLY A 93 -3.09 5.05 24.58
CA GLY A 93 -3.59 3.91 23.82
C GLY A 93 -5.07 3.68 24.13
N PRO A 94 -5.80 3.00 23.23
CA PRO A 94 -7.15 2.60 23.54
C PRO A 94 -7.16 1.67 24.76
N GLU A 95 -8.29 1.62 25.46
CA GLU A 95 -8.47 0.74 26.62
C GLU A 95 -8.19 -0.73 26.25
N LYS A 96 -7.63 -1.50 27.19
CA LYS A 96 -7.08 -2.85 26.92
C LYS A 96 -8.12 -3.85 26.39
N ASP A 97 -9.41 -3.54 26.50
CA ASP A 97 -10.53 -4.38 26.04
C ASP A 97 -11.25 -3.82 24.79
N SER A 98 -10.74 -2.75 24.17
CA SER A 98 -11.41 -2.09 23.03
C SER A 98 -11.42 -2.89 21.72
N ILE A 99 -10.92 -4.13 21.71
CA ILE A 99 -10.86 -4.98 20.52
C ILE A 99 -12.27 -5.23 19.95
N TYR A 100 -13.32 -5.14 20.77
CA TYR A 100 -14.71 -5.35 20.37
C TYR A 100 -15.45 -4.10 19.85
N SER A 101 -14.90 -2.88 19.99
CA SER A 101 -15.62 -1.65 19.57
C SER A 101 -15.32 -1.20 18.15
N TYR A 102 -14.33 -1.80 17.49
CA TYR A 102 -14.04 -1.61 16.06
C TYR A 102 -14.43 -2.87 15.28
N GLN A 103 -15.73 -3.19 15.24
CA GLN A 103 -16.25 -3.93 14.10
C GLN A 103 -16.07 -3.05 12.86
N MET A 104 -15.01 -3.31 12.10
CA MET A 104 -14.94 -2.89 10.70
C MET A 104 -16.23 -3.35 10.02
N PRO A 105 -17.00 -2.50 9.34
CA PRO A 105 -18.17 -2.98 8.60
C PRO A 105 -17.69 -3.96 7.52
N GLU A 106 -17.88 -5.25 7.78
CA GLU A 106 -17.94 -6.26 6.75
C GLU A 106 -19.18 -5.95 5.89
N HIS A 107 -19.02 -6.05 4.57
CA HIS A 107 -20.05 -5.94 3.53
C HIS A 107 -20.33 -4.52 2.96
N ILE A 108 -19.61 -4.19 1.88
CA ILE A 108 -20.27 -3.69 0.67
C ILE A 108 -20.39 -4.90 -0.26
N GLN A 109 -21.59 -5.48 -0.32
CA GLN A 109 -22.04 -6.28 -1.45
C GLN A 109 -22.59 -5.34 -2.52
#